data_AF-A0AAD9JKH2-F1
#
_entry.id   AF-A0AAD9JKH2-F1
#
_cell.length_a   1.000
_cell.length_b   1.000
_cell.length_c   1.000
_cell.angle_alpha   90.00
_cell.angle_beta   90.00
_cell.angle_gamma   90.00
#
_symmetry.space_group_name_H-M   'P 1'
#
loop_
_entity.id
_entity.type
_entity.pdbx_description
1 polymer ?
#
loop_
_entity_poly.entity_id
_entity_poly.type
_entity_poly.pdbx_seq_one_letter_code
_entity_poly.pdbx_strand_id
1 'polypeptide(L)'
;MNNVMDGVLYLRDQYEYALLLADKRVANWLLMDSYLPTLLLTLTYLLSIFVGTVLMRNREPFNFKYTLFFYNASLVALNFHIFYELATVTWKLNYSYTCQLVDYSEDPDEMRIQFIVGMAHAANSIISGCQFPLWMQWALIGYGFSILTLFLNFYFQAYIKPSKVKKQKLKTNGTTHISNGFTNGYINEKKLN
;
A
#
# COMPACT_ATOMS: atom_id res chain seq x y z
N MET A 1 13.38 13.89 35.11
CA MET A 1 11.97 13.60 34.82
C MET A 1 11.28 14.73 34.05
N ASN A 2 12.04 15.66 33.45
CA ASN A 2 11.50 16.88 32.82
C ASN A 2 11.38 16.67 31.30
N ASN A 3 12.47 16.27 30.64
CA ASN A 3 12.51 16.07 29.18
C ASN A 3 11.48 15.07 28.62
N VAL A 4 11.12 14.01 29.38
CA VAL A 4 10.10 13.03 28.93
C VAL A 4 8.70 13.61 29.06
N MET A 5 8.40 14.31 30.16
CA MET A 5 7.11 14.96 30.35
C MET A 5 6.94 16.11 29.35
N ASP A 6 8.00 16.88 29.09
CA ASP A 6 8.03 17.95 28.09
C ASP A 6 7.78 17.40 26.68
N GLY A 7 8.37 16.23 26.35
CA GLY A 7 8.10 15.54 25.09
C GLY A 7 6.66 15.04 24.96
N VAL A 8 6.07 14.54 26.05
CA VAL A 8 4.66 14.09 26.06
C VAL A 8 3.72 15.28 25.88
N LEU A 9 3.98 16.40 26.56
CA LEU A 9 3.19 17.63 26.43
C LEU A 9 3.30 18.20 25.01
N TYR A 10 4.49 18.19 24.42
CA TYR A 10 4.70 18.60 23.04
C TYR A 10 3.90 17.74 22.05
N LEU A 11 3.94 16.41 22.18
CA LEU A 11 3.17 15.52 21.30
C LEU A 11 1.66 15.71 21.46
N ARG A 12 1.20 15.95 22.68
CA ARG A 12 -0.21 16.25 22.96
C ARG A 12 -0.64 17.56 22.28
N ASP A 13 0.17 18.60 22.39
CA ASP A 13 -0.09 19.90 21.75
C ASP A 13 -0.16 19.76 20.22
N GLN A 14 0.75 19.00 19.62
CA GLN A 14 0.72 18.70 18.18
C GLN A 14 -0.53 17.91 17.77
N TYR A 15 -0.99 16.97 18.60
CA TYR A 15 -2.22 16.23 18.35
C TYR A 15 -3.46 17.13 18.45
N GLU A 16 -3.55 17.94 19.50
CA GLU A 16 -4.67 18.88 19.67
C GLU A 16 -4.68 19.91 18.54
N TYR A 17 -3.52 20.42 18.11
CA TYR A 17 -3.38 21.28 16.94
C TYR A 17 -3.86 20.59 15.65
N ALA A 18 -3.48 19.33 15.41
CA ALA A 18 -3.94 18.58 14.24
C ALA A 18 -5.46 18.35 14.25
N LEU A 19 -6.05 18.09 15.42
CA LEU A 19 -7.50 17.95 15.58
C LEU A 19 -8.26 19.26 15.30
N LEU A 20 -7.67 20.43 15.59
CA LEU A 20 -8.27 21.72 15.25
C LEU A 20 -8.36 21.94 13.73
N LEU A 21 -7.46 21.32 12.96
CA LEU A 21 -7.41 21.39 11.50
C LEU A 21 -8.17 20.24 10.81
N ALA A 22 -8.70 19.28 11.58
CA ALA A 22 -9.36 18.10 11.05
C ALA A 22 -10.72 18.44 10.42
N ASP A 23 -11.03 17.75 9.32
CA ASP A 23 -12.31 17.91 8.62
C ASP A 23 -13.46 17.33 9.45
N LYS A 24 -14.45 18.17 9.79
CA LYS A 24 -15.60 17.78 10.61
C LYS A 24 -16.52 16.77 9.91
N ARG A 25 -16.53 16.73 8.57
CA ARG A 25 -17.39 15.82 7.79
C ARG A 25 -17.08 14.34 8.05
N VAL A 26 -15.83 14.05 8.44
CA VAL A 26 -15.33 12.68 8.67
C VAL A 26 -15.24 12.33 10.14
N ALA A 27 -15.58 13.24 11.05
CA ALA A 27 -15.35 13.09 12.48
C ALA A 27 -16.10 11.92 13.13
N ASN A 28 -17.20 11.46 12.52
CA ASN A 28 -17.99 10.32 13.01
C ASN A 28 -17.73 9.02 12.22
N TRP A 29 -16.72 9.01 11.36
CA TRP A 29 -16.41 7.85 10.54
C TRP A 29 -15.67 6.80 11.37
N LEU A 30 -15.95 5.53 11.07
CA LEU A 30 -15.27 4.41 11.71
C LEU A 30 -13.74 4.56 11.56
N LEU A 31 -13.01 4.49 12.68
CA LEU A 31 -11.55 4.67 12.78
C LEU A 31 -11.03 6.11 12.60
N MET A 32 -11.88 7.14 12.49
CA MET A 32 -11.45 8.54 12.32
C MET A 32 -11.52 9.39 13.61
N ASP A 33 -12.14 8.89 14.68
CA ASP A 33 -12.28 9.61 15.96
C ASP A 33 -10.93 9.96 16.62
N SER A 34 -9.93 9.08 16.46
CA SER A 34 -8.58 9.28 17.00
C SER A 34 -7.56 8.38 16.29
N TYR A 35 -6.27 8.61 16.54
CA TYR A 35 -5.20 7.76 16.01
C TYR A 35 -5.04 6.42 16.75
N LEU A 36 -5.65 6.26 17.93
CA LEU A 36 -5.48 5.05 18.74
C LEU A 36 -6.10 3.79 18.11
N PRO A 37 -7.33 3.81 17.58
CA PRO A 37 -7.91 2.66 16.89
C PRO A 37 -7.06 2.12 15.75
N THR A 38 -6.48 3.00 14.93
CA THR A 38 -5.63 2.60 13.79
C THR A 38 -4.27 2.10 14.26
N LEU A 39 -3.69 2.70 15.31
CA LEU A 39 -2.48 2.21 15.96
C LEU A 39 -2.69 0.82 16.56
N LEU A 40 -3.79 0.59 17.26
CA LEU A 40 -4.11 -0.73 17.81
C LEU A 40 -4.31 -1.76 16.69
N LEU A 41 -5.05 -1.42 15.64
CA LEU A 41 -5.25 -2.32 14.49
C LEU A 41 -3.91 -2.72 13.84
N THR A 42 -3.01 -1.76 13.63
CA THR A 42 -1.69 -2.03 13.04
C THR A 42 -0.81 -2.87 13.98
N LEU A 43 -0.81 -2.59 15.28
CA LEU A 43 -0.12 -3.43 16.26
C LEU A 43 -0.68 -4.85 16.29
N THR A 44 -2.00 -5.00 16.30
CA THR A 44 -2.67 -6.31 16.24
C THR A 44 -2.32 -7.05 14.96
N TYR A 45 -2.28 -6.37 13.81
CA TYR A 45 -1.84 -6.95 12.55
C TYR A 45 -0.39 -7.46 12.62
N LEU A 46 0.55 -6.65 13.11
CA LEU A 46 1.95 -7.05 13.25
C LEU A 46 2.14 -8.22 14.22
N LEU A 47 1.42 -8.21 15.35
CA LEU A 47 1.37 -9.33 16.29
C LEU A 47 0.80 -10.59 15.61
N SER A 48 -0.25 -10.46 14.81
CA SER A 48 -0.85 -11.58 14.08
C SER A 48 0.12 -12.18 13.05
N ILE A 49 0.96 -11.37 12.38
CA ILE A 49 2.02 -11.87 11.50
C ILE A 49 3.07 -12.62 12.31
N PHE A 50 3.53 -12.04 13.41
CA PHE A 50 4.52 -12.69 14.26
C PHE A 50 4.00 -14.05 14.76
N VAL A 51 2.80 -14.09 15.32
CA VAL A 51 2.14 -15.33 15.76
C VAL A 51 1.93 -16.28 14.59
N GLY A 52 1.46 -15.79 13.45
CA GLY A 52 1.22 -16.58 12.25
C GLY A 52 2.49 -17.27 11.74
N THR A 53 3.61 -16.55 11.67
CA THR A 53 4.91 -17.13 11.26
C THR A 53 5.41 -18.18 12.23
N VAL A 54 5.19 -18.01 13.54
CA VAL A 54 5.54 -19.03 14.56
C VAL A 54 4.66 -20.26 14.42
N LEU A 55 3.34 -20.08 14.27
CA LEU A 55 2.38 -21.18 14.14
C LEU A 55 2.56 -21.97 12.83
N MET A 56 2.96 -21.31 11.74
CA MET A 56 3.16 -21.93 10.43
C MET A 56 4.55 -22.54 10.23
N ARG A 57 5.50 -22.37 11.16
CA ARG A 57 6.87 -22.90 11.03
C ARG A 57 6.93 -24.41 10.82
N ASN A 58 5.99 -25.15 11.43
CA ASN A 58 5.94 -26.62 11.39
C ASN A 58 4.63 -27.14 10.78
N ARG A 59 3.89 -26.31 10.04
CA ARG A 59 2.61 -26.68 9.42
C ARG A 59 2.66 -26.41 7.92
N GLU A 60 1.94 -27.22 7.16
CA GLU A 60 1.80 -27.03 5.71
C GLU A 60 0.95 -25.80 5.38
N PRO A 61 1.19 -25.13 4.23
CA PRO A 61 0.44 -23.95 3.84
C PRO A 61 -1.01 -24.29 3.50
N PHE A 62 -1.94 -23.47 3.96
CA PHE A 62 -3.36 -23.60 3.67
C PHE A 62 -3.68 -23.35 2.19
N ASN A 63 -4.63 -24.11 1.64
CA ASN A 63 -5.13 -23.89 0.28
C ASN A 63 -6.23 -22.82 0.24
N PHE A 64 -5.82 -21.56 0.11
CA PHE A 64 -6.73 -20.41 0.01
C PHE A 64 -6.98 -19.93 -1.43
N LYS A 65 -6.82 -20.81 -2.43
CA LYS A 65 -6.87 -20.41 -3.85
C LYS A 65 -8.14 -19.63 -4.22
N TYR A 66 -9.31 -20.14 -3.84
CA TYR A 66 -10.58 -19.50 -4.15
C TYR A 66 -10.81 -18.23 -3.32
N THR A 67 -10.48 -18.26 -2.03
CA THR A 67 -10.54 -17.07 -1.16
C THR A 67 -9.69 -15.92 -1.72
N LEU A 68 -8.46 -16.22 -2.15
CA LEU A 68 -7.56 -15.23 -2.73
C LEU A 68 -8.05 -14.73 -4.10
N PHE A 69 -8.66 -15.60 -4.90
CA PHE A 69 -9.28 -15.22 -6.17
C PHE A 69 -10.42 -14.21 -5.95
N PHE A 70 -11.36 -14.51 -5.05
CA PHE A 70 -12.46 -13.60 -4.73
C PHE A 70 -11.96 -12.31 -4.09
N TYR A 71 -10.98 -12.38 -3.19
CA TYR A 71 -10.35 -11.20 -2.60
C TYR A 71 -9.79 -10.25 -3.67
N ASN A 72 -8.96 -10.77 -4.59
CA ASN A 72 -8.39 -9.96 -5.66
C ASN A 72 -9.45 -9.43 -6.63
N ALA A 73 -10.48 -10.23 -6.95
CA ALA A 73 -11.59 -9.78 -7.78
C ALA A 73 -12.37 -8.63 -7.12
N SER A 74 -12.65 -8.75 -5.82
CA SER A 74 -13.30 -7.70 -5.02
C SER A 74 -12.44 -6.43 -4.97
N LEU A 75 -11.13 -6.55 -4.82
CA LEU A 75 -10.22 -5.40 -4.89
C LEU A 75 -10.28 -4.70 -6.25
N VAL A 76 -10.31 -5.44 -7.36
CA VAL A 76 -10.42 -4.84 -8.70
C VAL A 76 -11.76 -4.14 -8.87
N ALA A 77 -12.87 -4.75 -8.44
CA ALA A 77 -14.20 -4.15 -8.50
C ALA A 77 -14.28 -2.87 -7.66
N LEU A 78 -13.72 -2.88 -6.45
CA LEU A 78 -13.68 -1.73 -5.56
C LEU A 78 -12.82 -0.59 -6.14
N ASN A 79 -11.64 -0.91 -6.67
CA ASN A 79 -10.80 0.09 -7.35
C ASN A 79 -11.49 0.67 -8.60
N PHE A 80 -12.20 -0.15 -9.36
CA PHE A 80 -12.98 0.31 -10.50
C PHE A 80 -14.10 1.26 -10.08
N HIS A 81 -14.81 0.95 -9.00
CA HIS A 81 -15.86 1.82 -8.47
C HIS A 81 -15.30 3.19 -8.01
N ILE A 82 -14.18 3.18 -7.28
CA ILE A 82 -13.49 4.42 -6.86
C ILE A 82 -13.10 5.27 -8.08
N PHE A 83 -12.55 4.64 -9.12
CA PHE A 83 -12.17 5.35 -10.34
C PHE A 83 -13.37 5.92 -11.10
N TYR A 84 -14.46 5.16 -11.19
CA TYR A 84 -15.69 5.60 -11.85
C TYR A 84 -16.33 6.80 -11.16
N GLU A 85 -16.44 6.78 -9.82
CA GLU A 85 -16.94 7.92 -9.03
C GLU A 85 -16.02 9.14 -9.21
N LEU A 86 -14.69 8.95 -9.23
CA LEU A 86 -13.75 10.05 -9.53
C LEU A 86 -14.06 10.69 -10.88
N ALA A 87 -14.13 9.87 -11.93
CA ALA A 87 -14.27 10.34 -13.30
C ALA A 87 -15.59 11.09 -13.50
N THR A 88 -16.69 10.55 -12.95
CA THR A 88 -18.02 11.14 -13.09
C THR A 88 -18.17 12.45 -12.33
N VAL A 89 -17.70 12.51 -11.07
CA VAL A 89 -17.78 13.71 -10.24
C VAL A 89 -16.85 14.82 -10.77
N THR A 90 -15.62 14.47 -11.16
CA THR A 90 -14.67 15.44 -11.74
C THR A 90 -15.21 16.06 -13.04
N TRP A 91 -15.83 15.23 -13.89
CA TRP A 91 -16.48 15.70 -15.12
C TRP A 91 -17.68 16.60 -14.82
N LYS A 92 -18.53 16.21 -13.85
CA LYS A 92 -19.72 16.98 -13.46
C LYS A 92 -19.38 18.35 -12.87
N LEU A 93 -18.35 18.41 -12.04
CA LEU A 93 -17.91 19.63 -11.35
C LEU A 93 -16.90 20.47 -12.17
N ASN A 94 -16.54 20.03 -13.38
CA ASN A 94 -15.53 20.66 -14.24
C ASN A 94 -14.19 20.93 -13.51
N TYR A 95 -13.78 19.99 -12.68
CA TYR A 95 -12.57 20.12 -11.87
C TYR A 95 -11.29 20.00 -12.71
N SER A 96 -10.31 20.82 -12.37
CA SER A 96 -9.00 20.76 -13.02
C SER A 96 -8.18 19.59 -12.48
N TYR A 97 -7.76 18.69 -13.37
CA TYR A 97 -6.89 17.54 -13.05
C TYR A 97 -5.46 17.94 -12.63
N THR A 98 -5.09 19.22 -12.71
CA THR A 98 -3.74 19.70 -12.39
C THR A 98 -3.62 20.28 -10.98
N CYS A 99 -4.55 21.14 -10.58
CA CYS A 99 -4.59 21.77 -9.25
C CYS A 99 -6.04 22.10 -8.92
N GLN A 100 -6.58 21.39 -7.93
CA GLN A 100 -7.88 21.66 -7.33
C GLN A 100 -7.73 21.55 -5.81
N LEU A 101 -8.11 22.60 -5.10
CA LEU A 101 -8.09 22.62 -3.64
C LEU A 101 -9.27 21.78 -3.10
N VAL A 102 -9.11 21.23 -1.89
CA VAL A 102 -10.20 20.51 -1.21
C VAL A 102 -11.27 21.53 -0.85
N ASP A 103 -12.47 21.32 -1.39
CA ASP A 103 -13.66 22.07 -0.98
C ASP A 103 -14.30 21.40 0.25
N TYR A 104 -14.67 22.23 1.21
CA TYR A 104 -15.26 21.84 2.49
C TYR A 104 -16.78 22.03 2.51
N SER A 105 -17.41 22.28 1.36
CA SER A 105 -18.87 22.31 1.26
C SER A 105 -19.50 20.97 1.64
N GLU A 106 -20.76 21.02 2.06
CA GLU A 106 -21.59 19.85 2.36
C GLU A 106 -22.37 19.35 1.13
N ASP A 107 -21.99 19.77 -0.08
CA ASP A 107 -22.61 19.31 -1.32
C ASP A 107 -22.43 17.78 -1.47
N PRO A 108 -23.49 17.02 -1.79
CA PRO A 108 -23.43 15.57 -1.95
C PRO A 108 -22.42 15.10 -3.02
N ASP A 109 -22.12 15.88 -4.05
CA ASP A 109 -21.11 15.55 -5.05
C ASP A 109 -19.69 15.80 -4.51
N GLU A 110 -19.49 16.83 -3.70
CA GLU A 110 -18.20 17.15 -3.07
C GLU A 110 -17.84 16.19 -1.95
N MET A 111 -18.82 15.74 -1.15
CA MET A 111 -18.58 14.74 -0.10
C MET A 111 -18.08 13.40 -0.66
N ARG A 112 -18.48 13.05 -1.90
CA ARG A 112 -17.99 11.83 -2.58
C ARG A 112 -16.55 11.98 -3.04
N ILE A 113 -16.17 13.17 -3.49
CA ILE A 113 -14.84 13.44 -4.05
C ILE A 113 -13.77 13.48 -2.95
N GLN A 114 -14.13 13.82 -1.71
CA GLN A 114 -13.22 13.99 -0.57
C GLN A 114 -12.24 12.80 -0.38
N PHE A 115 -12.71 11.57 -0.53
CA PHE A 115 -11.90 10.35 -0.34
C PHE A 115 -11.13 9.93 -1.59
N ILE A 116 -11.49 10.52 -2.73
CA ILE A 116 -11.11 10.05 -4.06
C ILE A 116 -10.06 11.00 -4.70
N VAL A 117 -10.14 12.31 -4.41
CA VAL A 117 -9.17 13.33 -4.85
C VAL A 117 -7.78 13.12 -4.25
N GLY A 118 -7.68 12.58 -3.03
CA GLY A 118 -6.41 12.38 -2.32
C GLY A 118 -5.46 11.38 -2.99
N MET A 119 -5.97 10.43 -3.77
CA MET A 119 -5.14 9.42 -4.45
C MET A 119 -4.68 9.84 -5.85
N ALA A 120 -5.43 10.72 -6.53
CA ALA A 120 -5.17 11.09 -7.93
C ALA A 120 -4.26 12.33 -8.10
N HIS A 121 -4.04 13.11 -7.03
CA HIS A 121 -3.28 14.38 -7.10
C HIS A 121 -1.85 14.32 -6.54
N ALA A 122 -1.18 13.17 -6.66
CA ALA A 122 0.21 13.04 -6.21
C ALA A 122 1.26 13.43 -7.27
N ALA A 123 1.00 13.17 -8.55
CA ALA A 123 2.00 13.30 -9.61
C ALA A 123 1.97 14.66 -10.34
N ASN A 124 0.80 15.30 -10.44
CA ASN A 124 0.61 16.54 -11.22
C ASN A 124 0.65 17.83 -10.38
N SER A 125 0.66 17.73 -9.05
CA SER A 125 0.72 18.92 -8.16
C SER A 125 2.11 19.57 -8.13
N ILE A 126 3.16 18.86 -8.55
CA ILE A 126 4.57 19.30 -8.50
C ILE A 126 4.89 20.32 -9.60
N ILE A 127 4.26 20.18 -10.77
CA ILE A 127 4.56 21.02 -11.95
C ILE A 127 3.79 22.35 -11.92
N SER A 128 2.69 22.42 -11.16
CA SER A 128 1.69 23.49 -11.29
C SER A 128 1.74 24.57 -10.19
N GLY A 129 2.59 24.42 -9.16
CA GLY A 129 2.73 25.44 -8.09
C GLY A 129 1.53 25.57 -7.14
N CYS A 130 0.72 24.52 -7.00
CA CYS A 130 -0.47 24.50 -6.14
C CYS A 130 -0.10 24.70 -4.65
N GLN A 131 -0.89 25.46 -3.88
CA GLN A 131 -0.67 25.72 -2.43
C GLN A 131 -0.97 24.50 -1.54
N PHE A 132 -0.29 23.38 -1.76
CA PHE A 132 -0.39 22.18 -0.93
C PHE A 132 0.89 22.02 -0.08
N PRO A 133 0.82 21.52 1.17
CA PRO A 133 2.00 21.37 2.04
C PRO A 133 3.09 20.51 1.39
N LEU A 134 4.22 21.16 1.12
CA LEU A 134 5.37 20.57 0.42
C LEU A 134 5.93 19.32 1.13
N TRP A 135 5.88 19.29 2.47
CA TRP A 135 6.41 18.16 3.25
C TRP A 135 5.65 16.84 2.98
N MET A 136 4.34 16.89 2.76
CA MET A 136 3.53 15.71 2.45
C MET A 136 3.90 15.14 1.07
N GLN A 137 4.20 16.03 0.11
CA GLN A 137 4.63 15.64 -1.24
C GLN A 137 5.99 14.94 -1.20
N TRP A 138 6.96 15.53 -0.49
CA TRP A 138 8.28 14.89 -0.33
C TRP A 138 8.21 13.55 0.40
N ALA A 139 7.35 13.42 1.41
CA ALA A 139 7.12 12.16 2.10
C ALA A 139 6.56 11.07 1.15
N LEU A 140 5.59 11.44 0.30
CA LEU A 140 5.01 10.51 -0.67
C LEU A 140 6.02 10.08 -1.75
N ILE A 141 6.83 11.00 -2.26
CA ILE A 141 7.92 10.70 -3.21
C ILE A 141 8.93 9.75 -2.55
N GLY A 142 9.35 10.04 -1.32
CA GLY A 142 10.27 9.19 -0.56
C GLY A 142 9.72 7.78 -0.34
N TYR A 143 8.43 7.67 0.00
CA TYR A 143 7.74 6.39 0.15
C TYR A 143 7.72 5.60 -1.18
N GLY A 144 7.35 6.25 -2.29
CA GLY A 144 7.33 5.63 -3.61
C GLY A 144 8.72 5.14 -4.05
N PHE A 145 9.76 5.95 -3.84
CA PHE A 145 11.14 5.56 -4.14
C PHE A 145 11.61 4.36 -3.32
N SER A 146 11.24 4.30 -2.04
CA SER A 146 11.58 3.18 -1.17
C SER A 146 10.95 1.87 -1.65
N ILE A 147 9.67 1.90 -2.03
CA ILE A 147 8.95 0.74 -2.59
C ILE A 147 9.58 0.30 -3.90
N LEU A 148 9.88 1.25 -4.79
CA LEU A 148 10.51 0.94 -6.07
C LEU A 148 11.87 0.27 -5.86
N THR A 149 12.69 0.77 -4.92
CA THR A 149 13.99 0.18 -4.59
C THR A 149 13.85 -1.25 -4.07
N LEU A 150 12.93 -1.48 -3.12
CA LEU A 150 12.65 -2.81 -2.58
C LEU A 150 12.15 -3.78 -3.66
N PHE A 151 11.25 -3.31 -4.53
CA PHE A 151 10.71 -4.10 -5.62
C PHE A 151 11.76 -4.43 -6.67
N LEU A 152 12.59 -3.45 -7.09
CA LEU A 152 13.67 -3.69 -8.04
C LEU A 152 14.64 -4.72 -7.49
N ASN A 153 15.04 -4.60 -6.21
CA ASN A 153 15.88 -5.58 -5.54
C ASN A 153 15.26 -6.99 -5.57
N PHE A 154 13.99 -7.13 -5.19
CA PHE A 154 13.26 -8.40 -5.27
C PHE A 154 13.17 -8.92 -6.72
N TYR A 155 12.81 -8.07 -7.69
CA TYR A 155 12.62 -8.42 -9.09
C TYR A 155 13.92 -8.94 -9.73
N PHE A 156 15.04 -8.25 -9.50
CA PHE A 156 16.36 -8.71 -9.96
C PHE A 156 16.71 -10.08 -9.40
N GLN A 157 16.39 -10.34 -8.13
CA GLN A 157 16.68 -11.61 -7.47
C GLN A 157 15.73 -12.75 -7.89
N ALA A 158 14.44 -12.47 -8.05
CA ALA A 158 13.41 -13.48 -8.32
C ALA A 158 13.31 -13.86 -9.81
N TYR A 159 13.58 -12.93 -10.74
CA TYR A 159 13.36 -13.16 -12.17
C TYR A 159 14.65 -13.13 -13.00
N ILE A 160 15.60 -12.25 -12.68
CA ILE A 160 16.81 -12.06 -13.52
C ILE A 160 17.94 -13.01 -13.12
N LYS A 161 18.30 -13.10 -11.83
CA LYS A 161 19.35 -14.03 -11.33
C LYS A 161 19.09 -15.51 -11.67
N PRO A 162 17.89 -16.10 -11.47
CA PRO A 162 17.67 -17.52 -11.73
C PRO A 162 17.74 -17.88 -13.22
N SER A 163 17.41 -16.94 -14.12
CA SER A 163 17.54 -17.11 -15.57
C SER A 163 19.00 -17.30 -16.01
N LYS A 164 19.95 -16.60 -15.37
CA LYS A 164 21.40 -16.75 -15.68
C LYS A 164 21.96 -18.10 -15.22
N VAL A 165 21.57 -18.60 -14.05
CA VAL A 165 21.98 -19.92 -13.54
C VAL A 165 21.45 -21.06 -14.42
N LYS A 166 20.21 -20.95 -14.91
CA LYS A 166 19.59 -21.94 -15.82
C LYS A 166 20.28 -21.96 -17.19
N LYS A 167 20.66 -20.78 -17.72
CA LYS A 167 21.36 -20.63 -19.01
C LYS A 167 22.83 -21.08 -18.96
N GLN A 168 23.48 -20.95 -17.80
CA GLN A 168 24.86 -21.38 -17.59
C GLN A 168 24.95 -22.90 -17.41
N LYS A 169 24.02 -23.52 -16.67
CA LYS A 169 23.89 -25.00 -16.60
C LYS A 169 23.61 -25.65 -17.95
N LEU A 170 22.84 -24.98 -18.82
CA LEU A 170 22.54 -25.48 -20.17
C LEU A 170 23.74 -25.41 -21.14
N LYS A 171 24.68 -24.46 -20.94
CA LYS A 171 25.89 -24.35 -21.77
C LYS A 171 27.01 -25.31 -21.35
N THR A 172 27.06 -25.73 -20.08
CA THR A 172 28.08 -26.68 -19.59
C THR A 172 27.71 -28.14 -19.87
N ASN A 173 26.42 -28.48 -19.98
CA ASN A 173 25.93 -29.85 -20.22
C ASN A 173 25.24 -30.02 -21.59
N GLY A 174 25.79 -29.38 -22.63
CA GLY A 174 25.31 -29.51 -24.01
C GLY A 174 25.74 -30.82 -24.67
N THR A 175 25.27 -31.96 -24.18
CA THR A 175 24.98 -33.12 -25.03
C THR A 175 23.82 -33.93 -24.44
N THR A 176 22.84 -34.14 -25.33
CA THR A 176 21.69 -35.06 -25.34
C THR A 176 20.45 -34.81 -24.46
N HIS A 177 19.36 -34.71 -25.23
CA HIS A 177 17.96 -35.07 -24.97
C HIS A 177 16.97 -34.03 -24.42
N ILE A 178 16.13 -33.57 -25.35
CA ILE A 178 14.87 -32.86 -25.17
C ILE A 178 13.87 -33.82 -24.52
N SER A 179 13.25 -33.40 -23.41
CA SER A 179 11.89 -33.80 -23.06
C SER A 179 11.19 -32.65 -22.31
N ASN A 180 9.97 -32.35 -22.75
CA ASN A 180 9.10 -31.31 -22.18
C ASN A 180 8.54 -31.78 -20.84
N GLY A 181 8.56 -30.91 -19.82
CA GLY A 181 8.02 -31.21 -18.50
C GLY A 181 7.52 -29.96 -17.79
N PHE A 182 6.20 -29.82 -17.72
CA PHE A 182 5.48 -28.92 -16.84
C PHE A 182 5.71 -29.35 -15.39
N THR A 183 6.45 -28.58 -14.57
CA THR A 183 6.61 -28.89 -13.14
C THR A 183 6.29 -27.68 -12.26
N ASN A 184 5.23 -27.86 -11.46
CA ASN A 184 4.92 -27.03 -10.30
C ASN A 184 6.03 -27.20 -9.26
N GLY A 185 6.56 -26.08 -8.77
CA GLY A 185 7.62 -26.05 -7.77
C GLY A 185 7.13 -26.46 -6.39
N TYR A 186 7.41 -27.71 -6.00
CA TYR A 186 7.52 -28.12 -4.61
C TYR A 186 9.01 -28.41 -4.34
N ILE A 187 9.67 -27.55 -3.57
CA ILE A 187 11.02 -27.82 -3.05
C ILE A 187 10.84 -28.76 -1.85
N ASN A 188 11.09 -30.06 -2.05
CA ASN A 188 11.28 -31.03 -0.98
C ASN A 188 12.77 -31.04 -0.60
N GLU A 189 13.13 -30.35 0.48
CA GLU A 189 14.38 -30.64 1.19
C GLU A 189 14.22 -31.97 1.94
N LYS A 190 14.78 -33.05 1.38
CA LYS A 190 15.04 -34.28 2.14
C LYS A 190 16.49 -34.28 2.64
N LYS A 191 16.60 -34.36 3.96
CA LYS A 191 17.75 -34.74 4.79
C LYS A 191 18.71 -35.71 4.09
N LEU A 192 20.02 -35.51 4.26
CA LEU A 192 20.97 -36.62 4.34
C LEU A 192 21.97 -36.36 5.48
N ASN A 193 22.18 -37.42 6.26
CA ASN A 193 23.12 -37.57 7.37
C ASN A 193 24.57 -37.41 6.91
#